data_AF-A0A1T2KWF9-F1
#
_entry.id   AF-A0A1T2KWF9-F1
#
_cell.length_a   1.000
_cell.length_b   1.000
_cell.length_c   1.000
_cell.angle_alpha   90.00
_cell.angle_beta   90.00
_cell.angle_gamma   90.00
#
_symmetry.space_group_name_H-M   'P 1'
#
loop_
_entity.id
_entity.type
_entity.pdbx_description
1 polymer ?
#
loop_
_entity_poly.entity_id
_entity_poly.type
_entity_poly.pdbx_seq_one_letter_code
_entity_poly.pdbx_strand_id
1 'polypeptide(L)'
;MEYEKTSRNTVKRGRKKASYDKDAIHSILDTNEICTVAFNVDGKAYAQPINYGRSDDYLYLHGSTKNRMTSALMKAGEVCLSVMSLDALKLTRSAFHHSVKFRSAVVFGEVRELTTEEDKLEGLKRIINHFVPGRWDHCRKPNSKELKATRVLEIKITSASAKIADSPPLDEPEDYALDFWAGTIPVKTVYEYPIPDENLKNGVELPSHVLEFYEEKKLKNRRGYWATIVCTSQLQLAGPEAVALFWSANLKC
;
A
#
# COMPACT_ATOMS: atom_id res chain seq x y z
N MET A 1 15.25 8.53 6.53
CA MET A 1 16.39 7.67 6.07
C MET A 1 16.16 7.35 4.60
N GLU A 2 17.19 7.12 3.77
CA GLU A 2 16.99 6.80 2.35
C GLU A 2 17.46 5.39 1.98
N TYR A 3 16.84 4.78 0.97
CA TYR A 3 17.39 3.63 0.25
C TYR A 3 18.51 4.09 -0.68
N GLU A 4 19.61 3.35 -0.69
CA GLU A 4 20.72 3.60 -1.60
C GLU A 4 20.28 3.50 -3.07
N LYS A 5 20.77 4.41 -3.90
CA LYS A 5 20.50 4.43 -5.34
C LYS A 5 21.47 3.51 -6.05
N THR A 6 20.93 2.50 -6.72
CA THR A 6 21.66 1.51 -7.51
C THR A 6 21.19 1.57 -8.96
N SER A 7 21.88 0.86 -9.86
CA SER A 7 21.43 0.68 -11.25
C SER A 7 20.04 0.04 -11.35
N ARG A 8 19.63 -0.74 -10.32
CA ARG A 8 18.38 -1.50 -10.27
C ARG A 8 17.17 -0.65 -9.91
N ASN A 9 17.28 0.24 -8.91
CA ASN A 9 16.14 1.05 -8.43
C ASN A 9 16.12 2.49 -8.98
N THR A 10 17.20 2.96 -9.62
CA THR A 10 17.28 4.35 -10.07
C THR A 10 16.27 4.66 -11.18
N VAL A 11 15.32 5.54 -10.86
CA VAL A 11 14.32 6.04 -11.82
C VAL A 11 15.01 6.90 -12.87
N LYS A 12 15.03 6.44 -14.13
CA LYS A 12 15.68 7.19 -15.24
C LYS A 12 14.80 8.28 -15.82
N ARG A 13 13.53 7.97 -16.13
CA ARG A 13 12.56 8.92 -16.72
C ARG A 13 11.63 9.51 -15.66
N GLY A 14 11.59 10.84 -15.59
CA GLY A 14 10.81 11.58 -14.59
C GLY A 14 11.50 11.66 -13.23
N ARG A 15 12.82 11.85 -13.20
CA ARG A 15 13.67 11.90 -11.98
C ARG A 15 13.15 12.84 -10.89
N LYS A 16 12.58 13.99 -11.28
CA LYS A 16 11.96 14.95 -10.35
C LYS A 16 10.78 14.39 -9.54
N LYS A 17 10.23 13.25 -9.96
CA LYS A 17 9.14 12.53 -9.29
C LYS A 17 9.66 11.37 -8.43
N ALA A 18 10.95 11.08 -8.47
CA ALA A 18 11.54 9.94 -7.78
C ALA A 18 11.78 10.30 -6.31
N SER A 19 11.40 9.39 -5.41
CA SER A 19 11.79 9.45 -4.00
C SER A 19 12.47 8.14 -3.61
N TYR A 20 13.47 8.24 -2.75
CA TYR A 20 14.17 7.11 -2.14
C TYR A 20 14.08 7.15 -0.62
N ASP A 21 13.33 8.13 -0.09
CA ASP A 21 13.04 8.25 1.33
C ASP A 21 12.22 7.05 1.81
N LYS A 22 12.71 6.39 2.86
CA LYS A 22 12.11 5.18 3.43
C LYS A 22 10.71 5.47 3.92
N ASP A 23 10.49 6.60 4.60
CA ASP A 23 9.20 6.92 5.22
C ASP A 23 8.12 7.16 4.15
N ALA A 24 8.47 7.88 3.07
CA ALA A 24 7.60 8.06 1.92
C ALA A 24 7.26 6.73 1.22
N ILE A 25 8.24 5.84 1.05
CA ILE A 25 8.02 4.53 0.41
C ILE A 25 7.17 3.63 1.31
N HIS A 26 7.49 3.55 2.60
CA HIS A 26 6.75 2.76 3.58
C HIS A 26 5.32 3.26 3.72
N SER A 27 5.08 4.57 3.71
CA SER A 27 3.73 5.14 3.71
C SER A 27 2.89 4.71 2.50
N ILE A 28 3.51 4.60 1.31
CA ILE A 28 2.81 4.07 0.13
C ILE A 28 2.49 2.58 0.34
N LEU A 29 3.40 1.79 0.91
CA LEU A 29 3.15 0.39 1.24
C LEU A 29 2.08 0.22 2.32
N ASP A 30 2.01 1.10 3.32
CA ASP A 30 1.07 0.99 4.44
C ASP A 30 -0.37 1.36 4.09
N THR A 31 -0.56 2.01 2.95
CA THR A 31 -1.87 2.49 2.53
C THR A 31 -2.43 1.80 1.31
N ASN A 32 -1.73 0.76 0.85
CA ASN A 32 -2.20 -0.16 -0.16
C ASN A 32 -2.29 -1.57 0.45
N GLU A 33 -3.42 -2.23 0.21
CA GLU A 33 -3.70 -3.57 0.72
C GLU A 33 -3.26 -4.66 -0.27
N ILE A 34 -3.03 -4.29 -1.53
CA ILE A 34 -2.68 -5.18 -2.63
C ILE A 34 -1.38 -4.71 -3.28
N CYS A 35 -0.47 -5.64 -3.55
CA CYS A 35 0.68 -5.41 -4.41
C CYS A 35 0.61 -6.30 -5.64
N THR A 36 1.38 -5.96 -6.67
CA THR A 36 1.62 -6.81 -7.83
C THR A 36 3.05 -7.33 -7.77
N VAL A 37 3.18 -8.65 -7.76
CA VAL A 37 4.48 -9.34 -7.73
C VAL A 37 4.85 -9.75 -9.15
N ALA A 38 6.02 -9.31 -9.61
CA ALA A 38 6.60 -9.75 -10.88
C ALA A 38 7.53 -10.95 -10.65
N PHE A 39 7.37 -11.99 -11.47
CA PHE A 39 8.21 -13.20 -11.37
C PHE A 39 8.38 -13.87 -12.74
N ASN A 40 9.39 -14.72 -12.84
CA ASN A 40 9.69 -15.48 -14.05
C ASN A 40 9.46 -16.97 -13.82
N VAL A 41 8.85 -17.65 -14.78
CA VAL A 41 8.79 -19.12 -14.84
C VAL A 41 9.19 -19.55 -16.24
N ASP A 42 10.28 -20.30 -16.33
CA ASP A 42 10.81 -20.86 -17.58
C ASP A 42 10.98 -19.80 -18.70
N GLY A 43 11.57 -18.67 -18.34
CA GLY A 43 11.82 -17.56 -19.25
C GLY A 43 10.61 -16.67 -19.52
N LYS A 44 9.41 -17.03 -19.03
CA LYS A 44 8.18 -16.27 -19.24
C LYS A 44 7.90 -15.33 -18.08
N ALA A 45 7.56 -14.08 -18.40
CA ALA A 45 7.20 -13.07 -17.42
C ALA A 45 5.76 -13.25 -16.92
N TYR A 46 5.57 -13.12 -15.61
CA TYR A 46 4.27 -13.12 -14.95
C TYR A 46 4.17 -11.93 -13.99
N ALA A 47 2.93 -11.48 -13.77
CA ALA A 47 2.58 -10.50 -12.76
C ALA A 47 1.32 -10.99 -12.03
N GLN A 48 1.36 -11.06 -10.71
CA GLN A 48 0.23 -11.55 -9.91
C GLN A 48 -0.13 -10.53 -8.82
N PRO A 49 -1.36 -10.02 -8.80
CA PRO A 49 -1.89 -9.26 -7.67
C PRO A 49 -2.07 -10.17 -6.44
N ILE A 50 -1.68 -9.68 -5.27
CA ILE A 50 -1.86 -10.39 -4.00
C ILE A 50 -1.92 -9.40 -2.83
N ASN A 51 -2.62 -9.77 -1.76
CA ASN A 51 -2.51 -9.05 -0.49
C ASN A 51 -1.16 -9.33 0.18
N TYR A 52 -0.70 -8.41 1.00
CA TYR A 52 0.56 -8.53 1.73
C TYR A 52 0.45 -7.89 3.10
N GLY A 53 1.47 -8.11 3.94
CA GLY A 53 1.68 -7.32 5.16
C GLY A 53 3.03 -6.65 5.14
N ARG A 54 3.16 -5.50 5.81
CA ARG A 54 4.44 -4.89 6.13
C ARG A 54 4.63 -4.83 7.64
N SER A 55 5.86 -5.05 8.09
CA SER A 55 6.34 -4.67 9.41
C SER A 55 7.76 -4.17 9.27
N ASP A 56 8.02 -2.94 9.67
CA ASP A 56 9.37 -2.37 9.62
C ASP A 56 9.98 -2.50 8.20
N ASP A 57 11.20 -3.00 8.08
CA ASP A 57 11.86 -3.23 6.79
C ASP A 57 11.47 -4.58 6.13
N TYR A 58 10.37 -5.22 6.57
CA TYR A 58 9.94 -6.54 6.08
C TYR A 58 8.55 -6.53 5.46
N LEU A 59 8.39 -7.34 4.41
CA LEU A 59 7.12 -7.65 3.78
C LEU A 59 6.79 -9.13 3.95
N TYR A 60 5.51 -9.45 3.99
CA TYR A 60 5.01 -10.80 4.18
C TYR A 60 4.02 -11.15 3.08
N LEU A 61 4.25 -12.28 2.41
CA LEU A 61 3.35 -12.87 1.44
C LEU A 61 2.94 -14.27 1.90
N HIS A 62 1.79 -14.74 1.45
CA HIS A 62 1.39 -16.13 1.67
C HIS A 62 0.75 -16.72 0.42
N GLY A 63 0.60 -18.03 0.41
CA GLY A 63 -0.14 -18.73 -0.63
C GLY A 63 -0.14 -20.22 -0.40
N SER A 64 -0.86 -20.96 -1.25
CA SER A 64 -0.74 -22.42 -1.25
C SER A 64 0.73 -22.84 -1.42
N THR A 65 1.15 -23.93 -0.79
CA THR A 65 2.47 -24.55 -1.04
C THR A 65 2.68 -24.95 -2.51
N LYS A 66 1.59 -25.10 -3.28
CA LYS A 66 1.59 -25.35 -4.73
C LYS A 66 1.49 -24.07 -5.58
N ASN A 67 1.47 -22.89 -4.96
CA ASN A 67 1.33 -21.64 -5.67
C ASN A 67 2.58 -21.34 -6.50
N ARG A 68 2.39 -21.20 -7.81
CA ARG A 68 3.45 -20.95 -8.80
C ARG A 68 4.30 -19.72 -8.47
N MET A 69 3.68 -18.61 -8.07
CA MET A 69 4.40 -17.38 -7.72
C MET A 69 5.35 -17.64 -6.55
N THR A 70 4.86 -18.19 -5.44
CA THR A 70 5.71 -18.42 -4.26
C THR A 70 6.87 -19.38 -4.54
N SER A 71 6.64 -20.42 -5.34
CA SER A 71 7.70 -21.34 -5.76
C SER A 71 8.74 -20.67 -6.67
N ALA A 72 8.31 -19.78 -7.57
CA ALA A 72 9.22 -19.02 -8.42
C ALA A 72 10.09 -18.05 -7.63
N LEU A 73 9.50 -17.35 -6.64
CA LEU A 73 10.24 -16.45 -5.75
C LEU A 73 11.27 -17.21 -4.91
N MET A 74 10.89 -18.36 -4.35
CA MET A 74 11.84 -19.20 -3.60
C MET A 74 12.99 -19.71 -4.47
N LYS A 75 12.72 -20.07 -5.73
CA LYS A 75 13.77 -20.47 -6.68
C LYS A 75 14.69 -19.30 -7.04
N ALA A 76 14.15 -18.09 -7.16
CA ALA A 76 14.93 -16.89 -7.48
C ALA A 76 15.73 -16.36 -6.28
N GLY A 77 15.24 -16.56 -5.05
CA GLY A 77 15.82 -15.99 -3.82
C GLY A 77 15.54 -14.49 -3.65
N GLU A 78 14.86 -13.87 -4.61
CA GLU A 78 14.55 -12.45 -4.62
C GLU A 78 13.15 -12.17 -5.17
N VAL A 79 12.66 -10.96 -4.88
CA VAL A 79 11.35 -10.49 -5.34
C VAL A 79 11.46 -9.08 -5.92
N CYS A 80 10.60 -8.80 -6.90
CA CYS A 80 10.22 -7.45 -7.30
C CYS A 80 8.72 -7.31 -7.11
N LEU A 81 8.29 -6.40 -6.22
CA LEU A 81 6.90 -6.05 -6.05
C LEU A 81 6.64 -4.58 -6.37
N SER A 82 5.41 -4.27 -6.74
CA SER A 82 4.96 -2.91 -6.97
C SER A 82 3.60 -2.64 -6.34
N VAL A 83 3.43 -1.42 -5.85
CA VAL A 83 2.16 -0.87 -5.36
C VAL A 83 1.91 0.47 -6.02
N MET A 84 0.65 0.82 -6.26
CA MET A 84 0.29 2.06 -6.94
C MET A 84 -1.09 2.55 -6.47
N SER A 85 -1.21 3.85 -6.27
CA SER A 85 -2.47 4.55 -6.02
C SER A 85 -2.66 5.65 -7.06
N LEU A 86 -3.84 5.69 -7.68
CA LEU A 86 -4.24 6.76 -8.60
C LEU A 86 -4.93 7.87 -7.80
N ASP A 87 -4.41 9.08 -7.87
CA ASP A 87 -4.91 10.22 -7.08
C ASP A 87 -5.69 11.23 -7.94
N ALA A 88 -5.41 11.35 -9.25
CA ALA A 88 -6.18 12.20 -10.16
C ALA A 88 -5.88 11.93 -11.63
N LEU A 89 -6.82 12.29 -12.52
CA LEU A 89 -6.59 12.45 -13.96
C LEU A 89 -6.18 13.89 -14.26
N LYS A 90 -5.16 14.09 -15.11
CA LYS A 90 -4.68 15.40 -15.52
C LYS A 90 -4.95 15.60 -17.00
N LEU A 91 -5.85 16.52 -17.27
CA LEU A 91 -6.31 16.85 -18.60
C LEU A 91 -5.66 18.18 -19.03
N THR A 92 -5.07 18.16 -20.21
CA THR A 92 -4.31 19.24 -20.86
C THR A 92 -5.00 19.55 -22.19
N ARG A 93 -4.63 20.65 -22.84
CA ARG A 93 -5.20 21.03 -24.14
C ARG A 93 -4.62 20.19 -25.26
N SER A 94 -3.32 19.89 -25.17
CA SER A 94 -2.66 18.95 -26.06
C SER A 94 -2.80 17.52 -25.55
N ALA A 95 -3.17 16.61 -26.46
CA ALA A 95 -3.28 15.19 -26.18
C ALA A 95 -1.97 14.57 -25.66
N PHE A 96 -0.83 15.17 -26.01
CA PHE A 96 0.50 14.69 -25.65
C PHE A 96 0.82 14.86 -24.15
N HIS A 97 0.25 15.87 -23.50
CA HIS A 97 0.57 16.21 -22.10
C HIS A 97 -0.40 15.60 -21.08
N HIS A 98 -1.41 14.84 -21.53
CA HIS A 98 -2.31 14.11 -20.64
C HIS A 98 -1.54 13.16 -19.74
N SER A 99 -1.92 13.11 -18.47
CA SER A 99 -1.25 12.26 -17.49
C SER A 99 -2.13 12.04 -16.26
N VAL A 100 -1.54 11.54 -15.19
CA VAL A 100 -2.22 11.29 -13.91
C VAL A 100 -1.39 11.79 -12.73
N LYS A 101 -2.06 12.12 -11.63
CA LYS A 101 -1.44 12.17 -10.31
C LYS A 101 -1.48 10.76 -9.73
N PHE A 102 -0.34 10.28 -9.25
CA PHE A 102 -0.23 8.94 -8.71
C PHE A 102 0.95 8.83 -7.75
N ARG A 103 0.90 7.83 -6.88
CA ARG A 103 2.00 7.40 -6.04
C ARG A 103 2.24 5.93 -6.28
N SER A 104 3.49 5.53 -6.45
CA SER A 104 3.86 4.13 -6.58
C SER A 104 5.17 3.86 -5.86
N ALA A 105 5.33 2.63 -5.37
CA ALA A 105 6.61 2.12 -4.91
C ALA A 105 6.93 0.82 -5.66
N VAL A 106 8.18 0.68 -6.09
CA VAL A 106 8.76 -0.57 -6.57
C VAL A 106 9.81 -0.99 -5.56
N VAL A 107 9.68 -2.23 -5.08
CA VAL A 107 10.48 -2.76 -3.98
C VAL A 107 11.16 -4.04 -4.43
N PHE A 108 12.43 -4.16 -4.08
CA PHE A 108 13.26 -5.33 -4.26
C PHE A 108 13.65 -5.88 -2.89
N GLY A 109 13.62 -7.19 -2.75
CA GLY A 109 13.93 -7.82 -1.49
C GLY A 109 14.42 -9.25 -1.62
N GLU A 110 15.06 -9.71 -0.55
CA GLU A 110 15.51 -11.09 -0.37
C GLU A 110 14.38 -11.91 0.23
N VAL A 111 14.17 -13.12 -0.29
CA VAL A 111 13.02 -13.97 0.08
C VAL A 111 13.47 -15.08 1.03
N ARG A 112 12.73 -15.25 2.12
CA ARG A 112 12.89 -16.34 3.10
C ARG A 112 11.55 -17.03 3.34
N GLU A 113 11.52 -18.35 3.31
CA GLU A 113 10.33 -19.11 3.73
C GLU A 113 10.29 -19.26 5.26
N LEU A 114 9.13 -19.00 5.84
CA LEU A 114 8.84 -19.27 7.25
C LEU A 114 8.35 -20.71 7.36
N THR A 115 9.11 -21.55 8.05
CA THR A 115 8.93 -23.02 8.01
C THR A 115 8.32 -23.59 9.30
N THR A 116 8.57 -22.97 10.46
CA THR A 116 7.97 -23.36 11.75
C THR A 116 6.50 -22.93 11.83
N GLU A 117 5.72 -23.58 12.69
CA GLU A 117 4.31 -23.16 12.88
C GLU A 117 4.25 -21.77 13.50
N GLU A 118 5.14 -21.46 14.44
CA GLU A 118 5.26 -20.18 15.13
C GLU A 118 5.57 -19.05 14.15
N ASP A 119 6.58 -19.22 13.29
CA ASP A 119 6.96 -18.19 12.32
C ASP A 119 5.86 -17.96 11.30
N LYS A 120 5.21 -19.04 10.82
CA LYS A 120 4.07 -18.91 9.91
C LYS A 120 2.91 -18.15 10.53
N LEU A 121 2.58 -18.42 11.79
CA LEU A 121 1.54 -17.70 12.51
C LEU A 121 1.87 -16.22 12.65
N GLU A 122 3.14 -15.88 12.94
CA GLU A 122 3.57 -14.49 13.03
C GLU A 122 3.51 -13.79 11.66
N GLY A 123 4.00 -14.41 10.59
CA GLY A 123 3.91 -13.84 9.24
C GLY A 123 2.45 -13.64 8.79
N LEU A 124 1.57 -14.60 9.07
CA LEU A 124 0.13 -14.47 8.79
C LEU A 124 -0.51 -13.37 9.63
N LYS A 125 -0.11 -13.21 10.90
CA LYS A 125 -0.55 -12.10 11.76
C LYS A 125 -0.19 -10.75 11.14
N ARG A 126 1.05 -10.58 10.63
CA ARG A 126 1.48 -9.34 9.96
C ARG A 126 0.61 -9.04 8.73
N ILE A 127 0.30 -10.04 7.91
CA ILE A 127 -0.58 -9.89 6.74
C ILE A 127 -2.00 -9.46 7.16
N ILE A 128 -2.59 -10.14 8.14
CA ILE A 128 -3.96 -9.86 8.58
C ILE A 128 -4.09 -8.48 9.25
N ASN A 129 -3.12 -8.12 10.09
CA ASN A 129 -3.14 -6.83 10.77
C ASN A 129 -2.77 -5.64 9.87
N HIS A 130 -2.03 -5.88 8.77
CA HIS A 130 -1.84 -4.88 7.72
C HIS A 130 -3.14 -4.58 6.97
N PHE A 131 -3.96 -5.63 6.75
CA PHE A 131 -5.25 -5.50 6.10
C PHE A 131 -6.27 -4.74 6.96
N VAL A 132 -6.46 -5.19 8.21
CA VAL A 132 -7.29 -4.51 9.21
C VAL A 132 -6.57 -4.60 10.56
N PRO A 133 -6.14 -3.48 11.17
CA PRO A 133 -5.43 -3.48 12.44
C PRO A 133 -6.19 -4.23 13.55
N GLY A 134 -5.49 -5.08 14.29
CA GLY A 134 -6.07 -5.88 15.38
C GLY A 134 -6.97 -7.04 14.94
N ARG A 135 -7.17 -7.25 13.63
CA ARG A 135 -8.06 -8.29 13.11
C ARG A 135 -7.63 -9.70 13.50
N TRP A 136 -6.33 -9.95 13.59
CA TRP A 136 -5.79 -11.25 13.95
C TRP A 136 -6.42 -11.76 15.25
N ASP A 137 -6.55 -10.91 16.28
CA ASP A 137 -7.03 -11.31 17.61
C ASP A 137 -8.56 -11.45 17.70
N HIS A 138 -9.27 -11.12 16.63
CA HIS A 138 -10.72 -11.22 16.52
C HIS A 138 -11.16 -12.30 15.53
N CYS A 139 -10.29 -13.28 15.23
CA CYS A 139 -10.61 -14.46 14.45
C CYS A 139 -9.88 -15.71 14.98
N ARG A 140 -10.41 -16.90 14.67
CA ARG A 140 -9.76 -18.17 14.99
C ARG A 140 -8.42 -18.25 14.24
N LYS A 141 -7.36 -18.62 14.95
CA LYS A 141 -6.03 -18.83 14.34
C LYS A 141 -6.04 -20.06 13.41
N PRO A 142 -5.18 -20.10 12.37
CA PRO A 142 -5.04 -21.26 11.52
C PRO A 142 -4.72 -22.53 12.32
N ASN A 143 -5.32 -23.65 11.95
CA ASN A 143 -4.96 -24.97 12.48
C ASN A 143 -3.78 -25.58 11.71
N SER A 144 -3.20 -26.67 12.21
CA SER A 144 -2.03 -27.30 11.60
C SER A 144 -2.27 -27.78 10.16
N LYS A 145 -3.50 -28.16 9.77
CA LYS A 145 -3.80 -28.54 8.38
C LYS A 145 -3.73 -27.32 7.45
N GLU A 146 -4.31 -26.19 7.87
CA GLU A 146 -4.26 -24.91 7.17
C GLU A 146 -2.80 -24.41 7.04
N LEU A 147 -2.01 -24.50 8.12
CA LEU A 147 -0.59 -24.13 8.11
C LEU A 147 0.26 -25.01 7.19
N LYS A 148 0.00 -26.33 7.16
CA LYS A 148 0.70 -27.26 6.25
C LYS A 148 0.39 -26.99 4.78
N ALA A 149 -0.81 -26.54 4.46
CA ALA A 149 -1.22 -26.19 3.10
C ALA A 149 -0.70 -24.80 2.65
N THR A 150 -0.17 -24.00 3.58
CA THR A 150 0.20 -22.60 3.36
C THR A 150 1.71 -22.41 3.42
N ARG A 151 2.26 -21.80 2.37
CA ARG A 151 3.60 -21.21 2.37
C ARG A 151 3.49 -19.75 2.79
N VAL A 152 4.37 -19.33 3.69
CA VAL A 152 4.49 -17.94 4.14
C VAL A 152 5.91 -17.49 3.85
N LEU A 153 6.04 -16.36 3.18
CA LEU A 153 7.31 -15.76 2.79
C LEU A 153 7.49 -14.47 3.57
N GLU A 154 8.66 -14.33 4.18
CA GLU A 154 9.17 -13.06 4.68
C GLU A 154 10.16 -12.51 3.65
N ILE A 155 10.08 -11.20 3.40
CA ILE A 155 10.87 -10.50 2.42
C ILE A 155 11.54 -9.33 3.11
N LYS A 156 12.87 -9.34 3.19
CA LYS A 156 13.63 -8.18 3.66
C LYS A 156 13.73 -7.17 2.53
N ILE A 157 13.28 -5.94 2.76
CA ILE A 157 13.41 -4.86 1.77
C ILE A 157 14.88 -4.44 1.70
N THR A 158 15.54 -4.74 0.58
CA THR A 158 16.95 -4.40 0.36
C THR A 158 17.12 -3.13 -0.47
N SER A 159 16.18 -2.85 -1.37
CA SER A 159 16.20 -1.65 -2.20
C SER A 159 14.79 -1.28 -2.63
N ALA A 160 14.50 0.00 -2.76
CA ALA A 160 13.22 0.47 -3.28
C ALA A 160 13.37 1.83 -3.97
N SER A 161 12.36 2.18 -4.77
CA SER A 161 12.16 3.54 -5.25
C SER A 161 10.67 3.86 -5.36
N ALA A 162 10.34 5.10 -5.05
CA ALA A 162 9.02 5.66 -5.24
C ALA A 162 8.97 6.55 -6.48
N LYS A 163 7.80 6.62 -7.11
CA LYS A 163 7.46 7.65 -8.08
C LYS A 163 6.18 8.33 -7.64
N ILE A 164 6.29 9.63 -7.35
CA ILE A 164 5.23 10.47 -6.82
C ILE A 164 4.99 11.60 -7.82
N ALA A 165 3.86 11.57 -8.50
CA ALA A 165 3.44 12.58 -9.46
C ALA A 165 2.29 13.41 -8.87
N ASP A 166 2.57 14.66 -8.49
CA ASP A 166 1.55 15.54 -7.87
C ASP A 166 1.45 16.93 -8.52
N SER A 167 2.10 17.14 -9.66
CA SER A 167 2.00 18.43 -10.36
C SER A 167 0.61 18.63 -10.99
N PRO A 168 0.12 19.86 -11.14
CA PRO A 168 -1.04 20.18 -11.98
C PRO A 168 -0.81 19.80 -13.46
N PRO A 169 -1.83 19.90 -14.32
CA PRO A 169 -1.68 19.92 -15.77
C PRO A 169 -0.68 21.01 -16.18
N LEU A 170 0.09 20.73 -17.22
CA LEU A 170 1.08 21.65 -17.76
C LEU A 170 1.01 21.55 -19.29
N ASP A 171 0.61 22.65 -19.92
CA ASP A 171 0.59 22.84 -21.37
C ASP A 171 1.81 23.66 -21.81
N GLU A 172 2.19 23.56 -23.09
CA GLU A 172 3.16 24.47 -23.71
C GLU A 172 2.54 25.88 -23.86
N PRO A 173 3.34 26.96 -23.89
CA PRO A 173 2.83 28.34 -23.91
C PRO A 173 1.80 28.62 -25.01
N GLU A 174 1.99 28.05 -26.20
CA GLU A 174 1.12 28.26 -27.36
C GLU A 174 -0.25 27.58 -27.19
N ASP A 175 -0.31 26.47 -26.45
CA ASP A 175 -1.53 25.69 -26.27
C ASP A 175 -2.55 26.43 -25.40
N TYR A 176 -2.13 27.36 -24.53
CA TYR A 176 -3.06 28.11 -23.65
C TYR A 176 -4.09 28.95 -24.41
N ALA A 177 -3.83 29.28 -25.68
CA ALA A 177 -4.75 29.99 -26.55
C ALA A 177 -5.83 29.09 -27.17
N LEU A 178 -5.71 27.76 -27.05
CA LEU A 178 -6.68 26.82 -27.62
C LEU A 178 -7.94 26.74 -26.75
N ASP A 179 -9.10 26.63 -27.42
CA ASP A 179 -10.43 26.52 -26.80
C ASP A 179 -10.75 25.11 -26.28
N PHE A 180 -9.74 24.40 -25.77
CA PHE A 180 -9.91 23.09 -25.13
C PHE A 180 -9.93 23.23 -23.61
N TRP A 181 -10.84 22.52 -22.95
CA TRP A 181 -10.88 22.46 -21.50
C TRP A 181 -9.67 21.68 -20.96
N ALA A 182 -9.00 22.22 -19.94
CA ALA A 182 -7.92 21.57 -19.21
C ALA A 182 -8.18 21.65 -17.71
N GLY A 183 -7.77 20.63 -16.97
CA GLY A 183 -8.09 20.54 -15.55
C GLY A 183 -7.64 19.23 -14.90
N THR A 184 -8.02 19.07 -13.64
CA THR A 184 -7.72 17.87 -12.86
C THR A 184 -9.02 17.25 -12.37
N ILE A 185 -9.17 15.94 -12.55
CA ILE A 185 -10.27 15.16 -11.98
C ILE A 185 -9.70 14.35 -10.82
N PRO A 186 -9.94 14.73 -9.55
CA PRO A 186 -9.47 13.97 -8.40
C PRO A 186 -10.10 12.57 -8.36
N VAL A 187 -9.31 11.58 -7.98
CA VAL A 187 -9.75 10.19 -7.78
C VAL A 187 -9.58 9.85 -6.31
N LYS A 188 -10.60 9.25 -5.70
CA LYS A 188 -10.58 8.82 -4.30
C LYS A 188 -11.10 7.39 -4.21
N THR A 189 -10.42 6.57 -3.43
CA THR A 189 -10.97 5.29 -2.94
C THR A 189 -11.96 5.60 -1.83
N VAL A 190 -13.11 4.94 -1.80
CA VAL A 190 -14.11 5.10 -0.73
C VAL A 190 -14.34 3.75 -0.08
N TYR A 191 -14.29 3.73 1.26
CA TYR A 191 -14.66 2.57 2.06
C TYR A 191 -16.11 2.77 2.50
N GLU A 192 -16.96 1.76 2.27
CA GLU A 192 -18.35 1.75 2.69
C GLU A 192 -18.52 1.10 4.07
N TYR A 193 -19.70 1.27 4.67
CA TYR A 193 -19.97 0.71 5.99
C TYR A 193 -19.88 -0.82 5.95
N PRO A 194 -19.29 -1.50 6.97
CA PRO A 194 -19.16 -2.95 6.99
C PRO A 194 -20.51 -3.66 6.85
N ILE A 195 -20.58 -4.62 5.93
CA ILE A 195 -21.77 -5.44 5.70
C ILE A 195 -21.57 -6.78 6.41
N PRO A 196 -22.46 -7.18 7.35
CA PRO A 196 -22.36 -8.49 8.00
C PRO A 196 -22.64 -9.63 7.02
N ASP A 197 -22.00 -10.78 7.22
CA ASP A 197 -22.30 -12.03 6.50
C ASP A 197 -23.74 -12.46 6.82
N GLU A 198 -24.48 -12.92 5.80
CA GLU A 198 -25.83 -13.48 5.96
C GLU A 198 -25.87 -14.69 6.91
N ASN A 199 -24.76 -15.41 7.04
CA ASN A 199 -24.60 -16.54 7.95
C ASN A 199 -24.01 -16.16 9.31
N LEU A 200 -23.82 -14.86 9.59
CA LEU A 200 -23.32 -14.39 10.88
C LEU A 200 -24.31 -14.80 11.98
N LYS A 201 -23.81 -15.48 13.01
CA LYS A 201 -24.63 -15.91 14.14
C LYS A 201 -25.32 -14.70 14.78
N ASN A 202 -26.62 -14.83 15.07
CA ASN A 202 -27.40 -13.82 15.78
C ASN A 202 -26.72 -13.38 17.09
N GLY A 203 -26.70 -12.07 17.33
CA GLY A 203 -26.08 -11.45 18.50
C GLY A 203 -24.56 -11.23 18.39
N VAL A 204 -23.92 -11.59 17.27
CA VAL A 204 -22.53 -11.21 17.01
C VAL A 204 -22.52 -9.80 16.41
N GLU A 205 -21.99 -8.85 17.16
CA GLU A 205 -21.92 -7.44 16.75
C GLU A 205 -20.65 -7.14 15.94
N LEU A 206 -20.68 -6.02 15.20
CA LEU A 206 -19.50 -5.47 14.52
C LEU A 206 -18.43 -5.12 15.57
N PRO A 207 -17.24 -5.74 15.52
CA PRO A 207 -16.19 -5.44 16.50
C PRO A 207 -15.69 -4.00 16.38
N SER A 208 -15.35 -3.38 17.52
CA SER A 208 -14.91 -1.97 17.57
C SER A 208 -13.73 -1.68 16.65
N HIS A 209 -12.71 -2.56 16.61
CA HIS A 209 -11.53 -2.37 15.74
C HIS A 209 -11.88 -2.27 14.25
N VAL A 210 -12.94 -2.94 13.79
CA VAL A 210 -13.40 -2.86 12.39
C VAL A 210 -14.10 -1.52 12.15
N LEU A 211 -14.94 -1.09 13.10
CA LEU A 211 -15.63 0.20 13.03
C LEU A 211 -14.64 1.37 13.09
N GLU A 212 -13.66 1.31 13.97
CA GLU A 212 -12.57 2.28 14.10
C GLU A 212 -11.75 2.38 12.81
N PHE A 213 -11.36 1.24 12.23
CA PHE A 213 -10.69 1.18 10.94
C PHE A 213 -11.52 1.83 9.83
N TYR A 214 -12.82 1.52 9.76
CA TYR A 214 -13.74 2.11 8.79
C TYR A 214 -13.82 3.64 8.95
N GLU A 215 -14.02 4.14 10.17
CA GLU A 215 -14.10 5.58 10.44
C GLU A 215 -12.77 6.30 10.13
N GLU A 216 -11.63 5.67 10.43
CA GLU A 216 -10.31 6.21 10.06
C GLU A 216 -10.16 6.36 8.53
N LYS A 217 -10.48 5.30 7.76
CA LYS A 217 -10.40 5.31 6.30
C LYS A 217 -11.37 6.34 5.70
N LYS A 218 -12.58 6.44 6.23
CA LYS A 218 -13.60 7.43 5.83
C LYS A 218 -13.12 8.87 6.05
N LEU A 219 -12.47 9.16 7.18
CA LEU A 219 -11.91 10.49 7.47
C LEU A 219 -10.74 10.85 6.54
N LYS A 220 -9.82 9.91 6.27
CA LYS A 220 -8.71 10.12 5.33
C LYS A 220 -9.21 10.46 3.92
N ASN A 221 -10.28 9.82 3.47
CA ASN A 221 -10.90 10.10 2.16
C ASN A 221 -11.55 11.49 2.10
N ARG A 222 -12.07 12.00 3.21
CA ARG A 222 -12.62 13.37 3.30
C ARG A 222 -11.53 14.44 3.21
N ARG A 223 -10.45 14.30 3.98
CA ARG A 223 -9.35 15.29 4.06
C ARG A 223 -8.41 15.28 2.85
N GLY A 224 -8.41 14.20 2.06
CA GLY A 224 -7.44 13.99 1.00
C GLY A 224 -6.10 13.52 1.56
N TYR A 225 -5.44 12.62 0.85
CA TYR A 225 -4.23 11.94 1.33
C TYR A 225 -3.09 12.93 1.69
N TRP A 226 -3.00 14.04 0.97
CA TRP A 226 -1.98 15.09 1.16
C TRP A 226 -2.13 15.87 2.48
N ALA A 227 -3.34 16.09 2.97
CA ALA A 227 -3.54 16.68 4.30
C ALA A 227 -3.14 15.72 5.42
N THR A 228 -3.16 14.41 5.16
CA THR A 228 -2.84 13.38 6.16
C THR A 228 -1.33 13.23 6.35
N ILE A 229 -0.53 13.25 5.27
CA ILE A 229 0.94 13.15 5.34
C ILE A 229 1.55 14.30 6.17
N VAL A 230 1.07 15.54 5.97
CA VAL A 230 1.54 16.71 6.72
C VAL A 230 1.12 16.65 8.19
N CYS A 231 0.00 16.00 8.50
CA CYS A 231 -0.53 15.89 9.86
C CYS A 231 0.17 14.78 10.67
N THR A 232 0.52 13.64 10.05
CA THR A 232 1.21 12.54 10.73
C THR A 232 2.64 12.90 11.17
N SER A 233 3.38 13.71 10.39
CA SER A 233 4.70 14.16 10.80
C SER A 233 4.68 15.17 11.95
N GLN A 234 3.58 15.91 12.13
CA GLN A 234 3.39 16.83 13.25
C GLN A 234 2.84 16.15 14.52
N LEU A 235 2.02 15.11 14.38
CA LEU A 235 1.46 14.36 15.51
C LEU A 235 2.49 13.47 16.22
N GLN A 236 3.54 13.01 15.54
CA GLN A 236 4.65 12.28 16.18
C GLN A 236 5.52 13.16 17.10
N LEU A 237 5.40 14.49 17.00
CA LEU A 237 6.14 15.46 17.82
C LEU A 237 5.28 16.05 18.96
N ALA A 238 3.99 15.73 19.02
CA ALA A 238 3.04 16.34 19.93
C ALA A 238 2.58 15.33 20.98
N GLY A 239 2.79 15.63 22.27
CA GLY A 239 2.36 14.79 23.39
C GLY A 239 0.84 14.56 23.42
N PRO A 240 0.37 13.57 24.21
CA PRO A 240 -1.02 13.08 24.18
C PRO A 240 -2.10 14.16 24.39
N GLU A 241 -1.79 15.26 25.09
CA GLU A 241 -2.73 16.38 25.29
C GLU A 241 -2.92 17.25 24.02
N ALA A 242 -1.89 17.38 23.19
CA ALA A 242 -1.96 18.13 21.94
C ALA A 242 -2.78 17.40 20.87
N VAL A 243 -2.76 16.06 20.91
CA VAL A 243 -3.62 15.21 20.08
C VAL A 243 -5.10 15.47 20.43
N ALA A 244 -5.45 15.51 21.72
CA ALA A 244 -6.83 15.72 22.16
C ALA A 244 -7.39 17.12 21.79
N LEU A 245 -6.57 18.17 21.89
CA LEU A 245 -6.94 19.53 21.48
C LEU A 245 -7.10 19.70 19.96
N PHE A 246 -6.33 18.96 19.15
CA PHE A 246 -6.44 19.00 17.69
C PHE A 246 -7.73 18.36 17.17
N TRP A 247 -8.22 17.32 17.84
CA TRP A 247 -9.51 16.68 17.53
C TRP A 247 -10.71 17.52 17.96
N SER A 248 -10.64 18.25 19.07
CA SER A 248 -11.75 19.09 19.56
C SER A 248 -11.92 20.39 18.78
N ALA A 249 -10.84 20.99 18.26
CA ALA A 249 -10.89 22.24 17.51
C ALA A 249 -11.44 22.09 16.07
N ASN A 250 -11.34 20.91 15.45
CA ASN A 250 -11.67 20.70 14.03
C ASN A 250 -13.00 19.97 13.76
N LEU A 251 -13.85 19.82 14.77
CA LEU A 251 -15.23 19.27 14.66
C LEU A 251 -16.29 20.35 14.37
N LYS A 252 -15.88 21.62 14.21
CA LYS A 252 -16.75 22.72 13.77
C LYS A 252 -16.33 23.23 12.39
N CYS A 253 -16.72 22.48 11.35
CA CYS A 253 -16.99 22.94 9.97
C CYS A 253 -17.37 21.73 9.11
#